data_AF-A0A8U0V0I3-F1
#
_entry.id   AF-A0A8U0V0I3-F1
#
_cell.length_a   1.000
_cell.length_b   1.000
_cell.length_c   1.000
_cell.angle_alpha   90.00
_cell.angle_beta   90.00
_cell.angle_gamma   90.00
#
_symmetry.space_group_name_H-M   'P 1'
#
loop_
_entity.id
_entity.type
_entity.pdbx_description
1 polymer ?
#
loop_
_entity_poly.entity_id
_entity_poly.type
_entity_poly.pdbx_seq_one_letter_code
_entity_poly.pdbx_strand_id
1 'polypeptide(L)'
;MIEESGNKRKTMAEKRQLFIEMRAQNFDVIRLSTYRTACKLRFVQKRCNLHLVDIWNMIEAFRDNGLNTLDHTTEISVSRLETVISSVYYQLNKRLPSTHQISVEQSISLLLNFMIAAYDSEGRGKLTVFSVKAMLATMCGGKMLDKLRYVFSQMSDSNGLMIFSKFDQFLKEVLKLPTAVFEGPSFGYTEHSVRTCFPQQKKIMLNMFLDTMMADPPPQCLVWLPLMHRLAHVENVFHPVECSYCRCESMMGFRYRCQQCHNYQLCQNCFWRGHASGPHSNQHQMKEHSSWVPVTFEGERIL
;
A
#
# COMPACT_ATOMS: atom_id res chain seq x y z
N MET A 1 4.05 -32.51 26.81
CA MET A 1 4.55 -32.60 25.41
C MET A 1 3.45 -32.49 24.34
N ILE A 2 2.24 -33.04 24.51
CA ILE A 2 1.17 -32.94 23.50
C ILE A 2 0.51 -31.54 23.49
N GLU A 3 0.30 -30.92 24.66
CA GLU A 3 -0.26 -29.55 24.76
C GLU A 3 0.68 -28.46 24.23
N GLU A 4 1.99 -28.54 24.48
CA GLU A 4 2.97 -27.60 23.90
C GLU A 4 3.05 -27.69 22.37
N SER A 5 2.88 -28.89 21.80
CA SER A 5 2.84 -29.09 20.35
C SER A 5 1.56 -28.52 19.73
N GLY A 6 0.42 -28.68 20.42
CA GLY A 6 -0.87 -28.08 20.03
C GLY A 6 -0.82 -26.55 20.09
N ASN A 7 -0.23 -25.97 21.14
CA ASN A 7 -0.11 -24.53 21.31
C ASN A 7 0.89 -23.91 20.30
N LYS A 8 2.01 -24.60 20.00
CA LYS A 8 2.96 -24.20 18.94
C LYS A 8 2.34 -24.25 17.53
N ARG A 9 1.50 -25.25 17.23
CA ARG A 9 0.81 -25.33 15.93
C ARG A 9 -0.27 -24.26 15.79
N LYS A 10 -1.02 -23.97 16.86
CA LYS A 10 -2.04 -22.92 16.89
C LYS A 10 -1.43 -21.52 16.72
N THR A 11 -0.36 -21.22 17.45
CA THR A 11 0.39 -19.96 17.33
C THR A 11 1.05 -19.78 15.95
N MET A 12 1.53 -20.86 15.31
CA MET A 12 2.07 -20.78 13.94
C MET A 12 0.99 -20.59 12.88
N ALA A 13 -0.20 -21.16 13.07
CA ALA A 13 -1.35 -20.94 12.20
C ALA A 13 -1.84 -19.48 12.31
N GLU A 14 -1.96 -18.96 13.54
CA GLU A 14 -2.32 -17.56 13.81
C GLU A 14 -1.31 -16.57 13.18
N LYS A 15 -0.01 -16.86 13.28
CA LYS A 15 1.05 -16.06 12.65
C LYS A 15 0.99 -16.03 11.12
N ARG A 16 0.43 -17.06 10.50
CA ARG A 16 0.33 -17.19 9.02
C ARG A 16 -1.07 -16.90 8.48
N GLN A 17 -2.05 -16.66 9.35
CA GLN A 17 -3.45 -16.45 9.01
C GLN A 17 -3.62 -15.41 7.90
N LEU A 18 -2.97 -14.25 8.05
CA LEU A 18 -3.03 -13.16 7.07
C LEU A 18 -2.58 -13.60 5.66
N PHE A 19 -1.49 -14.36 5.56
CA PHE A 19 -0.96 -14.82 4.28
C PHE A 19 -1.82 -15.93 3.66
N ILE A 20 -2.40 -16.79 4.48
CA ILE A 20 -3.34 -17.84 4.03
C ILE A 20 -4.59 -17.18 3.43
N GLU A 21 -5.19 -16.23 4.14
CA GLU A 21 -6.37 -15.50 3.66
C GLU A 21 -6.05 -14.68 2.40
N MET A 22 -4.89 -14.04 2.34
CA MET A 22 -4.44 -13.30 1.17
C MET A 22 -4.28 -14.21 -0.06
N ARG A 23 -3.70 -15.40 0.12
CA ARG A 23 -3.55 -16.38 -0.96
C ARG A 23 -4.91 -16.85 -1.50
N ALA A 24 -5.91 -16.99 -0.63
CA ALA A 24 -7.27 -17.35 -1.02
C ALA A 24 -7.96 -16.29 -1.89
N GLN A 25 -7.49 -15.04 -1.90
CA GLN A 25 -8.03 -13.98 -2.78
C GLN A 25 -7.65 -14.15 -4.25
N ASN A 26 -6.76 -15.10 -4.58
CA ASN A 26 -6.29 -15.35 -5.95
C ASN A 26 -5.67 -14.12 -6.62
N PHE A 27 -4.98 -13.25 -5.88
CA PHE A 27 -4.26 -12.12 -6.48
C PHE A 27 -3.12 -12.57 -7.40
N ASP A 28 -2.57 -13.77 -7.19
CA ASP A 28 -1.45 -14.31 -7.98
C ASP A 28 -1.76 -14.50 -9.47
N VAL A 29 -3.04 -14.55 -9.85
CA VAL A 29 -3.47 -14.66 -11.26
C VAL A 29 -3.48 -13.30 -12.00
N ILE A 30 -3.29 -12.20 -11.27
CA ILE A 30 -3.14 -10.86 -11.88
C ILE A 30 -1.81 -10.83 -12.62
N ARG A 31 -1.84 -10.55 -13.93
CA ARG A 31 -0.66 -10.60 -14.81
C ARG A 31 0.34 -9.49 -14.49
N LEU A 32 -0.16 -8.27 -14.28
CA LEU A 32 0.64 -7.08 -14.05
C LEU A 32 1.11 -7.03 -12.59
N SER A 33 2.42 -7.11 -12.36
CA SER A 33 3.00 -7.13 -11.01
C SER A 33 2.61 -5.92 -10.18
N THR A 34 2.56 -4.72 -10.78
CA THR A 34 2.14 -3.48 -10.13
C THR A 34 0.77 -3.59 -9.47
N TYR A 35 -0.24 -4.10 -10.20
CA TYR A 35 -1.59 -4.30 -9.67
C TYR A 35 -1.63 -5.43 -8.65
N ARG A 36 -0.92 -6.54 -8.91
CA ARG A 36 -0.84 -7.67 -7.98
C ARG A 36 -0.28 -7.25 -6.62
N THR A 37 0.85 -6.54 -6.61
CA THR A 37 1.47 -5.98 -5.40
C THR A 37 0.53 -5.02 -4.68
N ALA A 38 -0.07 -4.07 -5.40
CA ALA A 38 -0.97 -3.09 -4.82
C ALA A 38 -2.23 -3.75 -4.21
N CYS A 39 -2.82 -4.76 -4.86
CA CYS A 39 -3.94 -5.52 -4.33
C CYS A 39 -3.58 -6.31 -3.06
N LYS A 40 -2.43 -7.00 -3.07
CA LYS A 40 -1.95 -7.74 -1.88
C LYS A 40 -1.72 -6.82 -0.69
N LEU A 41 -1.05 -5.69 -0.90
CA LEU A 41 -0.82 -4.70 0.17
C LEU A 41 -2.10 -4.00 0.61
N ARG A 42 -3.03 -3.70 -0.30
CA ARG A 42 -4.36 -3.19 0.05
C ARG A 42 -5.15 -4.19 0.88
N PHE A 43 -5.09 -5.49 0.55
CA PHE A 43 -5.69 -6.54 1.37
C PHE A 43 -5.11 -6.54 2.78
N VAL A 44 -3.78 -6.54 2.92
CA VAL A 44 -3.12 -6.47 4.24
C VAL A 44 -3.56 -5.22 5.02
N GLN A 45 -3.58 -4.05 4.36
CA GLN A 45 -4.00 -2.80 4.97
C GLN A 45 -5.45 -2.85 5.49
N LYS A 46 -6.37 -3.44 4.72
CA LYS A 46 -7.77 -3.59 5.12
C LYS A 46 -7.93 -4.61 6.23
N ARG A 47 -7.28 -5.76 6.10
CA ARG A 47 -7.38 -6.86 7.06
C ARG A 47 -6.79 -6.51 8.43
N CYS A 48 -5.76 -5.67 8.44
CA CYS A 48 -5.20 -5.09 9.66
C CYS A 48 -5.91 -3.79 10.08
N ASN A 49 -6.98 -3.31 9.45
CA ASN A 49 -7.64 -2.04 9.80
C ASN A 49 -6.76 -0.77 9.74
N LEU A 50 -5.54 -0.83 9.17
CA LEU A 50 -4.67 0.35 9.03
C LEU A 50 -5.24 1.42 8.11
N HIS A 51 -6.13 1.04 7.18
CA HIS A 51 -6.85 1.98 6.32
C HIS A 51 -7.74 2.98 7.09
N LEU A 52 -8.08 2.69 8.36
CA LEU A 52 -8.87 3.56 9.24
C LEU A 52 -8.00 4.52 10.07
N VAL A 53 -6.68 4.34 10.08
CA VAL A 53 -5.75 5.16 10.84
C VAL A 53 -5.10 6.16 9.91
N ASP A 54 -5.25 7.46 10.15
CA ASP A 54 -4.55 8.48 9.36
C ASP A 54 -3.11 8.72 9.85
N ILE A 55 -2.36 9.52 9.08
CA ILE A 55 -0.97 9.81 9.41
C ILE A 55 -0.82 10.62 10.71
N TRP A 56 -1.79 11.46 11.07
CA TRP A 56 -1.73 12.27 12.28
C TRP A 56 -1.84 11.39 13.52
N ASN A 57 -2.78 10.44 13.50
CA ASN A 57 -2.97 9.48 14.59
C ASN A 57 -1.75 8.56 14.72
N MET A 58 -1.11 8.23 13.60
CA MET A 58 0.14 7.47 13.62
C MET A 58 1.28 8.27 14.26
N ILE A 59 1.41 9.56 13.93
CA ILE A 59 2.40 10.48 14.53
C ILE A 59 2.16 10.64 16.04
N GLU A 60 0.91 10.80 16.47
CA GLU A 60 0.54 10.86 17.89
C GLU A 60 0.98 9.58 18.61
N ALA A 61 0.66 8.41 18.06
CA ALA A 61 1.08 7.13 18.64
C ALA A 61 2.61 7.02 18.75
N PHE A 62 3.37 7.48 17.76
CA PHE A 62 4.83 7.51 17.87
C PHE A 62 5.31 8.43 18.98
N ARG A 63 4.68 9.59 19.17
CA ARG A 63 5.03 10.55 20.21
C ARG A 63 4.73 9.98 21.60
N ASP A 64 3.55 9.43 21.79
CA ASP A 64 3.10 8.88 23.08
C ASP A 64 3.98 7.71 23.54
N ASN A 65 4.56 6.96 22.59
CA ASN A 65 5.50 5.87 22.87
C ASN A 65 6.99 6.29 22.83
N GLY A 66 7.27 7.59 22.69
CA GLY A 66 8.61 8.17 22.70
C GLY A 66 9.47 7.80 21.48
N LEU A 67 8.89 7.33 20.38
CA LEU A 67 9.64 6.98 19.16
C LEU A 67 10.14 8.24 18.42
N ASN A 68 9.60 9.41 18.71
CA ASN A 68 10.04 10.68 18.12
C ASN A 68 11.37 11.20 18.71
N THR A 69 11.75 10.75 19.92
CA THR A 69 12.99 11.19 20.59
C THR A 69 14.15 10.23 20.38
N LEU A 70 13.88 9.01 19.89
CA LEU A 70 14.90 8.00 19.62
C LEU A 70 15.57 8.22 18.27
N ASP A 71 16.85 7.86 18.22
CA ASP A 71 17.56 7.77 16.94
C ASP A 71 16.94 6.69 16.04
N HIS A 72 16.94 6.95 14.74
CA HIS A 72 16.34 6.09 13.72
C HIS A 72 16.92 4.68 13.68
N THR A 73 18.19 4.52 14.04
CA THR A 73 18.89 3.23 14.08
C THR A 73 18.63 2.43 15.36
N THR A 74 18.02 3.06 16.38
CA THR A 74 17.68 2.40 17.64
C THR A 74 16.77 1.20 17.37
N GLU A 75 17.15 0.03 17.88
CA GLU A 75 16.31 -1.17 17.82
C GLU A 75 15.32 -1.20 18.99
N ILE A 76 14.07 -1.59 18.70
CA ILE A 76 13.03 -1.86 19.70
C ILE A 76 12.62 -3.34 19.66
N SER A 77 12.27 -3.89 20.82
CA SER A 77 11.79 -5.27 20.94
C SER A 77 10.38 -5.44 20.34
N VAL A 78 10.03 -6.68 20.01
CA VAL A 78 8.66 -7.07 19.62
C VAL A 78 7.61 -6.63 20.66
N SER A 79 7.89 -6.74 21.95
CA SER A 79 6.97 -6.30 23.01
C SER A 79 6.72 -4.78 22.99
N ARG A 80 7.77 -3.98 22.71
CA ARG A 80 7.62 -2.53 22.57
C ARG A 80 6.88 -2.18 21.29
N LEU A 81 7.12 -2.90 20.19
CA LEU A 81 6.35 -2.76 18.95
C LEU A 81 4.86 -3.05 19.18
N GLU A 82 4.54 -4.12 19.89
CA GLU A 82 3.16 -4.46 20.26
C GLU A 82 2.50 -3.35 21.09
N THR A 83 3.23 -2.72 22.01
CA THR A 83 2.74 -1.57 22.78
C THR A 83 2.39 -0.38 21.88
N VAL A 84 3.26 -0.06 20.92
CA VAL A 84 3.01 1.00 19.92
C VAL A 84 1.75 0.68 19.11
N ILE A 85 1.65 -0.53 18.57
CA ILE A 85 0.49 -0.97 17.78
C ILE A 85 -0.79 -0.96 18.61
N SER A 86 -0.72 -1.40 19.86
CA SER A 86 -1.84 -1.38 20.80
C SER A 86 -2.33 0.05 20.99
N SER A 87 -1.43 1.01 21.23
CA SER A 87 -1.80 2.42 21.39
C SER A 87 -2.55 2.96 20.17
N VAL A 88 -2.15 2.57 18.95
CA VAL A 88 -2.84 2.96 17.70
C VAL A 88 -4.28 2.46 17.69
N TYR A 89 -4.50 1.16 17.90
CA TYR A 89 -5.84 0.58 17.77
C TYR A 89 -6.77 0.91 18.94
N TYR A 90 -6.25 1.01 20.17
CA TYR A 90 -7.06 1.43 21.31
C TYR A 90 -7.51 2.89 21.14
N GLN A 91 -6.67 3.79 20.63
CA GLN A 91 -7.07 5.17 20.35
C GLN A 91 -8.02 5.26 19.15
N LEU A 92 -7.80 4.48 18.09
CA LEU A 92 -8.74 4.38 16.97
C LEU A 92 -10.14 3.95 17.46
N ASN A 93 -10.22 2.88 18.25
CA ASN A 93 -11.50 2.30 18.65
C ASN A 93 -12.30 3.22 19.59
N LYS A 94 -11.62 4.10 20.34
CA LYS A 94 -12.27 5.17 21.13
C LYS A 94 -12.93 6.25 20.26
N ARG A 95 -12.39 6.49 19.06
CA ARG A 95 -12.85 7.53 18.13
C ARG A 95 -13.92 7.01 17.17
N LEU A 96 -13.96 5.69 16.92
CA LEU A 96 -14.95 5.07 16.06
C LEU A 96 -16.35 5.06 16.72
N PRO A 97 -17.44 5.23 15.95
CA PRO A 97 -18.79 5.01 16.44
C PRO A 97 -18.95 3.59 16.99
N SER A 98 -19.83 3.41 17.99
CA SER A 98 -20.12 2.10 18.59
C SER A 98 -20.54 1.03 17.57
N THR A 99 -21.20 1.44 16.48
CA THR A 99 -21.64 0.57 15.37
C THR A 99 -20.52 0.13 14.42
N HIS A 100 -19.33 0.74 14.52
CA HIS A 100 -18.19 0.50 13.63
C HIS A 100 -16.92 0.10 14.39
N GLN A 101 -17.05 -0.37 15.63
CA GLN A 101 -15.91 -0.82 16.41
C GLN A 101 -15.22 -2.02 15.75
N ILE A 102 -13.91 -2.07 15.90
CA ILE A 102 -13.07 -3.15 15.37
C ILE A 102 -12.67 -4.11 16.49
N SER A 103 -12.31 -5.35 16.12
CA SER A 103 -11.59 -6.24 17.03
C SER A 103 -10.15 -5.74 17.20
N VAL A 104 -9.91 -5.03 18.30
CA VAL A 104 -8.60 -4.41 18.61
C VAL A 104 -7.51 -5.49 18.72
N GLU A 105 -7.72 -6.52 19.54
CA GLU A 105 -6.77 -7.62 19.75
C GLU A 105 -6.41 -8.36 18.46
N GLN A 106 -7.40 -8.63 17.60
CA GLN A 106 -7.13 -9.27 16.31
C GLN A 106 -6.31 -8.35 15.39
N SER A 107 -6.61 -7.04 15.38
CA SER A 107 -5.89 -6.06 14.56
C SER A 107 -4.45 -5.90 15.00
N ILE A 108 -4.19 -5.87 16.31
CA ILE A 108 -2.84 -5.86 16.90
C ILE A 108 -2.07 -7.10 16.44
N SER A 109 -2.64 -8.29 16.65
CA SER A 109 -1.99 -9.57 16.31
C SER A 109 -1.65 -9.67 14.82
N LEU A 110 -2.60 -9.33 13.93
CA LEU A 110 -2.38 -9.39 12.48
C LEU A 110 -1.29 -8.41 12.02
N LEU A 111 -1.31 -7.17 12.50
CA LEU A 111 -0.31 -6.18 12.12
C LEU A 111 1.07 -6.53 12.67
N LEU A 112 1.15 -6.95 13.94
CA LEU A 112 2.41 -7.34 14.58
C LEU A 112 3.06 -8.49 13.81
N ASN A 113 2.29 -9.55 13.50
CA ASN A 113 2.79 -10.70 12.75
C ASN A 113 3.25 -10.32 11.34
N PHE A 114 2.54 -9.42 10.66
CA PHE A 114 2.96 -8.93 9.34
C PHE A 114 4.26 -8.12 9.42
N MET A 115 4.41 -7.23 10.41
CA MET A 115 5.63 -6.44 10.59
C MET A 115 6.83 -7.32 10.93
N ILE A 116 6.67 -8.32 11.80
CA ILE A 116 7.73 -9.29 12.10
C ILE A 116 8.12 -10.06 10.83
N ALA A 117 7.14 -10.57 10.08
CA ALA A 117 7.41 -11.30 8.84
C ALA A 117 8.14 -10.45 7.78
N ALA A 118 7.87 -9.14 7.73
CA ALA A 118 8.47 -8.23 6.77
C ALA A 118 9.85 -7.70 7.19
N TYR A 119 10.10 -7.50 8.49
CA TYR A 119 11.27 -6.74 8.98
C TYR A 119 12.18 -7.50 9.93
N ASP A 120 11.77 -8.64 10.49
CA ASP A 120 12.58 -9.51 11.35
C ASP A 120 12.93 -10.83 10.64
N SER A 121 13.47 -10.73 9.42
CA SER A 121 13.84 -11.91 8.61
C SER A 121 14.91 -12.78 9.25
N GLU A 122 15.74 -12.20 10.11
CA GLU A 122 16.80 -12.88 10.87
C GLU A 122 16.30 -13.48 12.20
N GLY A 123 15.04 -13.22 12.60
CA GLY A 123 14.46 -13.74 13.83
C GLY A 123 15.13 -13.22 15.11
N ARG A 124 15.67 -11.99 15.08
CA ARG A 124 16.32 -11.35 16.23
C ARG A 124 15.32 -10.80 17.24
N GLY A 125 14.04 -10.70 16.87
CA GLY A 125 12.99 -10.14 17.72
C GLY A 125 13.11 -8.63 17.91
N LYS A 126 13.74 -7.93 16.97
CA LYS A 126 14.02 -6.50 17.03
C LYS A 126 13.83 -5.81 15.69
N LEU A 127 13.29 -4.60 15.71
CA LEU A 127 13.11 -3.75 14.53
C LEU A 127 13.67 -2.36 14.83
N THR A 128 14.22 -1.68 13.83
CA THR A 128 14.65 -0.29 14.01
C THR A 128 13.45 0.64 14.14
N VAL A 129 13.58 1.74 14.89
CA VAL A 129 12.57 2.81 14.97
C VAL A 129 12.20 3.30 13.57
N PHE A 130 13.18 3.41 12.68
CA PHE A 130 12.94 3.85 11.31
C PHE A 130 12.10 2.86 10.50
N SER A 131 12.37 1.55 10.59
CA SER A 131 11.55 0.50 9.94
C SER A 131 10.09 0.59 10.38
N VAL A 132 9.87 0.75 11.69
CA VAL A 132 8.52 0.85 12.28
C VAL A 132 7.79 2.09 11.77
N LYS A 133 8.43 3.26 11.82
CA LYS A 133 7.86 4.51 11.30
C LYS A 133 7.58 4.43 9.80
N ALA A 134 8.53 3.96 9.01
CA ALA A 134 8.44 3.89 7.56
C ALA A 134 7.30 2.97 7.12
N MET A 135 7.19 1.77 7.70
CA MET A 135 6.12 0.83 7.40
C MET A 135 4.76 1.41 7.74
N LEU A 136 4.58 1.85 8.98
CA LEU A 136 3.29 2.28 9.50
C LEU A 136 2.81 3.56 8.82
N ALA A 137 3.71 4.52 8.57
CA ALA A 137 3.39 5.72 7.80
C ALA A 137 3.10 5.42 6.32
N THR A 138 3.69 4.37 5.74
CA THR A 138 3.39 3.95 4.36
C THR A 138 2.07 3.21 4.26
N MET A 139 1.70 2.42 5.28
CA MET A 139 0.52 1.55 5.23
C MET A 139 -0.71 2.15 5.93
N CYS A 140 -0.60 3.25 6.67
CA CYS A 140 -1.77 3.93 7.22
C CYS A 140 -2.72 4.47 6.12
N GLY A 141 -3.97 4.72 6.48
CA GLY A 141 -4.95 5.39 5.65
C GLY A 141 -4.67 6.89 5.46
N GLY A 142 -5.65 7.59 4.88
CA GLY A 142 -5.56 9.03 4.62
C GLY A 142 -4.92 9.41 3.28
N LYS A 143 -4.69 10.71 3.10
CA LYS A 143 -4.20 11.29 1.84
C LYS A 143 -2.72 10.94 1.63
N MET A 144 -2.40 10.49 0.41
CA MET A 144 -1.03 10.13 0.01
C MET A 144 -0.03 11.28 0.22
N LEU A 145 -0.42 12.51 -0.14
CA LEU A 145 0.45 13.69 0.01
C LEU A 145 0.86 13.96 1.46
N ASP A 146 -0.05 13.76 2.42
CA ASP A 146 0.26 14.03 3.83
C ASP A 146 1.23 12.97 4.39
N LYS A 147 1.08 11.72 3.95
CA LYS A 147 2.02 10.63 4.26
C LYS A 147 3.40 10.89 3.67
N LEU A 148 3.46 11.32 2.40
CA LEU A 148 4.72 11.67 1.74
C LEU A 148 5.42 12.87 2.41
N ARG A 149 4.66 13.89 2.84
CA ARG A 149 5.21 15.01 3.62
C ARG A 149 5.80 14.55 4.94
N TYR A 150 5.10 13.67 5.66
CA TYR A 150 5.64 13.09 6.88
C TYR A 150 6.93 12.31 6.60
N VAL A 151 6.93 11.41 5.62
CA VAL A 151 8.11 10.63 5.22
C VAL A 151 9.28 11.56 4.88
N PHE A 152 9.06 12.61 4.08
CA PHE A 152 10.08 13.60 3.77
C PHE A 152 10.65 14.27 5.02
N SER A 153 9.81 14.62 6.00
CA SER A 153 10.28 15.23 7.25
C SER A 153 11.18 14.31 8.08
N GLN A 154 11.05 12.99 7.95
CA GLN A 154 11.96 12.03 8.59
C GLN A 154 13.32 11.93 7.87
N MET A 155 13.40 12.40 6.63
CA MET A 155 14.56 12.24 5.76
C MET A 155 15.24 13.56 5.37
N SER A 156 14.74 14.71 5.82
CA SER A 156 15.32 16.02 5.52
C SER A 156 16.25 16.53 6.63
N ASP A 157 17.15 17.44 6.28
CA ASP A 157 17.94 18.23 7.22
C ASP A 157 17.18 19.48 7.71
N SER A 158 17.83 20.29 8.56
CA SER A 158 17.28 21.54 9.08
C SER A 158 17.10 22.63 8.01
N ASN A 159 17.73 22.48 6.84
CA ASN A 159 17.60 23.40 5.70
C ASN A 159 16.46 22.99 4.75
N GLY A 160 15.72 21.91 5.08
CA GLY A 160 14.65 21.40 4.24
C GLY A 160 15.14 20.62 3.01
N LEU A 161 16.41 20.20 2.99
CA LEU A 161 16.98 19.38 1.94
C LEU A 161 16.92 17.90 2.32
N MET A 162 16.56 17.04 1.36
CA MET A 162 16.57 15.60 1.56
C MET A 162 18.00 15.08 1.77
N ILE A 163 18.17 14.28 2.81
CA ILE A 163 19.39 13.53 3.09
C ILE A 163 19.32 12.21 2.33
N PHE A 164 20.12 12.07 1.27
CA PHE A 164 20.07 10.90 0.37
C PHE A 164 20.32 9.57 1.07
N SER A 165 21.17 9.51 2.10
CA SER A 165 21.38 8.27 2.87
C SER A 165 20.13 7.85 3.65
N LYS A 166 19.33 8.80 4.16
CA LYS A 166 18.04 8.50 4.80
C LYS A 166 16.98 8.08 3.79
N PHE A 167 16.98 8.68 2.59
CA PHE A 167 16.11 8.24 1.51
C PHE A 167 16.46 6.83 1.01
N ASP A 168 17.74 6.51 0.89
CA ASP A 168 18.22 5.16 0.60
C ASP A 168 17.73 4.15 1.64
N GLN A 169 17.89 4.49 2.93
CA GLN A 169 17.36 3.69 4.03
C GLN A 169 15.84 3.55 3.93
N PHE A 170 15.10 4.62 3.58
CA PHE A 170 13.65 4.54 3.38
C PHE A 170 13.29 3.56 2.27
N LEU A 171 13.98 3.59 1.13
CA LEU A 171 13.76 2.63 0.05
C LEU A 171 14.02 1.19 0.52
N LYS A 172 15.10 0.96 1.27
CA LYS A 172 15.39 -0.36 1.86
C LYS A 172 14.27 -0.84 2.77
N GLU A 173 13.67 0.05 3.57
CA GLU A 173 12.58 -0.32 4.47
C GLU A 173 11.23 -0.46 3.77
N VAL A 174 10.87 0.44 2.85
CA VAL A 174 9.55 0.43 2.20
C VAL A 174 9.44 -0.71 1.17
N LEU A 175 10.53 -1.08 0.51
CA LEU A 175 10.54 -2.17 -0.49
C LEU A 175 10.55 -3.58 0.15
N LYS A 176 10.68 -3.67 1.48
CA LYS A 176 10.36 -4.90 2.23
C LYS A 176 8.87 -5.22 2.17
N LEU A 177 7.99 -4.23 1.98
CA LEU A 177 6.54 -4.47 1.90
C LEU A 177 6.14 -5.33 0.69
N PRO A 178 6.48 -4.96 -0.57
CA PRO A 178 6.30 -5.86 -1.72
C PRO A 178 6.97 -7.22 -1.53
N THR A 179 8.18 -7.24 -0.96
CA THR A 179 8.92 -8.48 -0.69
C THR A 179 8.16 -9.40 0.26
N ALA A 180 7.58 -8.86 1.33
CA ALA A 180 6.79 -9.60 2.32
C ALA A 180 5.51 -10.22 1.72
N VAL A 181 4.96 -9.66 0.65
CA VAL A 181 3.82 -10.23 -0.08
C VAL A 181 4.21 -11.01 -1.34
N PHE A 182 5.48 -11.46 -1.39
CA PHE A 182 6.06 -12.30 -2.43
C PHE A 182 6.19 -11.62 -3.81
N GLU A 183 6.38 -10.30 -3.83
CA GLU A 183 6.58 -9.50 -5.05
C GLU A 183 7.99 -8.88 -5.13
N GLY A 184 8.92 -9.39 -4.32
CA GLY A 184 10.33 -8.98 -4.30
C GLY A 184 11.03 -9.04 -5.66
N PRO A 185 10.80 -10.06 -6.52
CA PRO A 185 11.40 -10.08 -7.85
C PRO A 185 11.01 -8.90 -8.76
N SER A 186 9.86 -8.27 -8.51
CA SER A 186 9.38 -7.11 -9.28
C SER A 186 9.73 -5.77 -8.64
N PHE A 187 9.70 -5.68 -7.31
CA PHE A 187 9.82 -4.41 -6.57
C PHE A 187 10.79 -4.48 -5.38
N GLY A 188 11.75 -5.39 -5.43
CA GLY A 188 12.84 -5.46 -4.45
C GLY A 188 13.76 -4.25 -4.53
N TYR A 189 14.45 -3.96 -3.43
CA TYR A 189 15.48 -2.93 -3.40
C TYR A 189 16.67 -3.33 -4.29
N THR A 190 17.26 -2.33 -4.96
CA THR A 190 18.51 -2.47 -5.70
C THR A 190 19.41 -1.27 -5.40
N GLU A 191 20.72 -1.44 -5.54
CA GLU A 191 21.71 -0.35 -5.37
C GLU A 191 21.49 0.85 -6.31
N HIS A 192 20.65 0.69 -7.34
CA HIS A 192 20.35 1.74 -8.32
C HIS A 192 19.04 2.47 -8.01
N SER A 193 18.22 1.98 -7.07
CA SER A 193 16.88 2.49 -6.79
C SER A 193 16.86 3.99 -6.47
N VAL A 194 17.82 4.48 -5.68
CA VAL A 194 17.94 5.92 -5.37
C VAL A 194 18.22 6.75 -6.63
N ARG A 195 19.17 6.29 -7.46
CA ARG A 195 19.58 6.99 -8.69
C ARG A 195 18.47 7.01 -9.73
N THR A 196 17.64 5.96 -9.79
CA THR A 196 16.48 5.89 -10.67
C THR A 196 15.38 6.88 -10.26
N CYS A 197 15.17 7.11 -8.96
CA CYS A 197 14.20 8.10 -8.49
C CYS A 197 14.64 9.54 -8.80
N PHE A 198 15.93 9.85 -8.60
CA PHE A 198 16.46 11.21 -8.75
C PHE A 198 17.74 11.21 -9.61
N PRO A 199 17.62 11.06 -10.94
CA PRO A 199 18.78 11.06 -11.81
C PRO A 199 19.44 12.45 -11.79
N GLN A 200 20.73 12.49 -11.43
CA GLN A 200 21.58 13.69 -11.47
C GLN A 200 21.22 14.84 -10.52
N GLN A 201 20.14 14.73 -9.74
CA GLN A 201 19.75 15.76 -8.78
C GLN A 201 20.57 15.67 -7.49
N LYS A 202 21.19 16.79 -7.09
CA LYS A 202 22.02 16.87 -5.87
C LYS A 202 21.29 17.50 -4.67
N LYS A 203 20.22 18.25 -4.91
CA LYS A 203 19.44 18.95 -3.89
C LYS A 203 17.97 18.72 -4.17
N ILE A 204 17.28 18.06 -3.25
CA ILE A 204 15.85 17.76 -3.35
C ILE A 204 15.13 18.45 -2.19
N MET A 205 14.24 19.39 -2.51
CA MET A 205 13.30 19.99 -1.56
C MET A 205 11.97 19.22 -1.58
N LEU A 206 11.11 19.51 -0.60
CA LEU A 206 9.83 18.82 -0.44
C LEU A 206 8.99 18.78 -1.73
N ASN A 207 8.79 19.91 -2.40
CA ASN A 207 7.94 19.95 -3.60
C ASN A 207 8.52 19.08 -4.73
N MET A 208 9.84 19.14 -4.97
CA MET A 208 10.50 18.28 -5.97
C MET A 208 10.33 16.79 -5.64
N PHE A 209 10.42 16.43 -4.36
CA PHE A 209 10.16 15.07 -3.90
C PHE A 209 8.70 14.66 -4.16
N LEU A 210 7.73 15.50 -3.79
CA LEU A 210 6.31 15.22 -4.01
C LEU A 210 5.99 15.09 -5.50
N ASP A 211 6.47 16.01 -6.34
CA ASP A 211 6.28 15.99 -7.78
C ASP A 211 6.83 14.70 -8.39
N THR A 212 8.01 14.25 -7.94
CA THR A 212 8.62 13.00 -8.41
C THR A 212 7.81 11.78 -7.97
N MET A 213 7.41 11.69 -6.70
CA MET A 213 6.66 10.54 -6.17
C MET A 213 5.24 10.44 -6.74
N MET A 214 4.68 11.56 -7.17
CA MET A 214 3.32 11.68 -7.72
C MET A 214 3.28 11.79 -9.24
N ALA A 215 4.44 11.72 -9.92
CA ALA A 215 4.52 11.73 -11.38
C ALA A 215 3.72 10.58 -12.01
N ASP A 216 3.38 10.73 -13.29
CA ASP A 216 2.76 9.67 -14.10
C ASP A 216 3.65 9.34 -15.31
N PRO A 217 4.43 8.23 -15.27
CA PRO A 217 4.54 7.25 -14.19
C PRO A 217 5.47 7.71 -13.04
N PRO A 218 5.24 7.23 -11.80
CA PRO A 218 6.14 7.45 -10.67
C PRO A 218 7.41 6.58 -10.79
N PRO A 219 8.40 6.72 -9.89
CA PRO A 219 9.56 5.83 -9.86
C PRO A 219 9.16 4.35 -9.83
N GLN A 220 9.76 3.55 -10.72
CA GLN A 220 9.31 2.18 -10.97
C GLN A 220 9.32 1.28 -9.73
N CYS A 221 10.28 1.45 -8.82
CA CYS A 221 10.32 0.68 -7.57
C CYS A 221 9.15 1.01 -6.61
N LEU A 222 8.52 2.17 -6.77
CA LEU A 222 7.44 2.66 -5.89
C LEU A 222 6.08 2.73 -6.59
N VAL A 223 5.95 2.31 -7.85
CA VAL A 223 4.71 2.43 -8.64
C VAL A 223 3.49 1.74 -8.02
N TRP A 224 3.70 0.71 -7.20
CA TRP A 224 2.64 0.03 -6.45
C TRP A 224 2.01 0.92 -5.37
N LEU A 225 2.75 1.89 -4.82
CA LEU A 225 2.32 2.72 -3.70
C LEU A 225 1.20 3.71 -4.09
N PRO A 226 1.35 4.57 -5.11
CA PRO A 226 0.25 5.43 -5.56
C PRO A 226 -0.90 4.59 -6.13
N LEU A 227 -0.63 3.44 -6.75
CA LEU A 227 -1.69 2.54 -7.21
C LEU A 227 -2.52 1.97 -6.04
N MET A 228 -1.89 1.57 -4.94
CA MET A 228 -2.60 1.13 -3.73
C MET A 228 -3.54 2.20 -3.18
N HIS A 229 -3.14 3.48 -3.25
CA HIS A 229 -4.01 4.61 -2.91
C HIS A 229 -5.16 4.80 -3.90
N ARG A 230 -4.91 4.65 -5.20
CA ARG A 230 -5.98 4.71 -6.22
C ARG A 230 -6.98 3.57 -6.06
N LEU A 231 -6.53 2.36 -5.71
CA LEU A 231 -7.40 1.22 -5.40
C LEU A 231 -8.39 1.58 -4.29
N ALA A 232 -7.91 2.18 -3.20
CA ALA A 232 -8.77 2.62 -2.09
C ALA A 232 -9.84 3.63 -2.54
N HIS A 233 -9.55 4.46 -3.54
CA HIS A 233 -10.50 5.44 -4.07
C HIS A 233 -11.55 4.81 -4.99
N VAL A 234 -11.16 3.85 -5.83
CA VAL A 234 -12.07 3.25 -6.82
C VAL A 234 -12.89 2.08 -6.27
N GLU A 235 -12.57 1.55 -5.09
CA GLU A 235 -13.25 0.38 -4.48
C GLU A 235 -14.78 0.47 -4.51
N ASN A 236 -15.35 1.68 -4.37
CA ASN A 236 -16.79 1.92 -4.37
C ASN A 236 -17.28 2.71 -5.61
N VAL A 237 -16.43 2.88 -6.63
CA VAL A 237 -16.81 3.57 -7.87
C VAL A 237 -17.59 2.59 -8.76
N PHE A 238 -18.80 3.01 -9.13
CA PHE A 238 -19.71 2.25 -9.97
C PHE A 238 -19.68 2.77 -11.42
N HIS A 239 -19.64 1.84 -12.37
CA HIS A 239 -19.76 2.12 -13.80
C HIS A 239 -20.96 1.34 -14.35
N PRO A 240 -22.02 2.02 -14.86
CA PRO A 240 -23.20 1.39 -15.44
C PRO A 240 -22.93 0.95 -16.89
N VAL A 241 -21.88 0.15 -17.09
CA VAL A 241 -21.49 -0.31 -18.42
C VAL A 241 -21.10 -1.78 -18.39
N GLU A 242 -21.57 -2.52 -19.40
CA GLU A 242 -21.29 -3.94 -19.54
C GLU A 242 -19.82 -4.21 -19.85
N CYS A 243 -19.26 -5.25 -19.21
CA CYS A 243 -17.94 -5.79 -19.56
C CYS A 243 -18.01 -6.59 -20.85
N SER A 244 -17.21 -6.22 -21.84
CA SER A 244 -17.19 -6.89 -23.16
C SER A 244 -16.78 -8.37 -23.08
N TYR A 245 -16.10 -8.80 -22.01
CA TYR A 245 -15.68 -10.19 -21.81
C TYR A 245 -16.66 -10.98 -20.92
N CYS A 246 -16.80 -10.59 -19.64
CA CYS A 246 -17.57 -11.37 -18.67
C CYS A 246 -19.07 -11.05 -18.68
N ARG A 247 -19.53 -10.09 -19.48
CA ARG A 247 -20.93 -9.68 -19.62
C ARG A 247 -21.61 -9.20 -18.32
N CYS A 248 -20.82 -8.88 -17.31
CA CYS A 248 -21.34 -8.23 -16.10
C CYS A 248 -21.89 -6.86 -16.49
N GLU A 249 -23.18 -6.63 -16.24
CA GLU A 249 -23.94 -5.45 -16.69
C GLU A 249 -23.41 -4.13 -16.08
N SER A 250 -22.69 -4.23 -14.97
CA SER A 250 -22.04 -3.10 -14.32
C SER A 250 -20.67 -3.48 -13.76
N MET A 251 -19.84 -2.48 -13.47
CA MET A 251 -18.50 -2.68 -12.93
C MET A 251 -18.29 -1.86 -11.67
N MET A 252 -17.56 -2.45 -10.72
CA MET A 252 -17.01 -1.75 -9.56
C MET A 252 -15.48 -1.67 -9.70
N GLY A 253 -14.86 -0.61 -9.20
CA GLY A 253 -13.40 -0.43 -9.30
C GLY A 253 -13.00 0.28 -10.59
N PHE A 254 -11.81 -0.05 -11.11
CA PHE A 254 -11.35 0.50 -12.37
C PHE A 254 -12.13 -0.04 -13.57
N ARG A 255 -12.33 0.83 -14.57
CA ARG A 255 -12.80 0.46 -15.92
C ARG A 255 -11.69 0.68 -16.93
N TYR A 256 -11.46 -0.28 -17.82
CA TYR A 256 -10.46 -0.19 -18.87
C TYR A 256 -11.13 -0.13 -20.23
N ARG A 257 -10.98 0.98 -20.97
CA ARG A 257 -11.52 1.15 -22.32
C ARG A 257 -10.41 0.98 -23.35
N CYS A 258 -10.65 0.16 -24.37
CA CYS A 258 -9.71 0.04 -25.49
C CYS A 258 -9.71 1.33 -26.31
N GLN A 259 -8.52 1.79 -26.70
CA GLN A 259 -8.37 2.97 -27.54
C GLN A 259 -8.46 2.67 -29.04
N GLN A 260 -8.48 1.37 -29.41
CA GLN A 260 -8.49 0.92 -30.80
C GLN A 260 -9.80 0.23 -31.18
N CYS A 261 -10.34 -0.62 -30.30
CA CYS A 261 -11.60 -1.31 -30.54
C CYS A 261 -12.80 -0.39 -30.22
N HIS A 262 -13.76 -0.34 -31.13
CA HIS A 262 -15.01 0.39 -30.92
C HIS A 262 -15.79 -0.22 -29.74
N ASN A 263 -16.17 0.63 -28.77
CA ASN A 263 -16.97 0.27 -27.58
C ASN A 263 -16.51 -0.98 -26.81
N TYR A 264 -15.21 -1.28 -26.83
CA TYR A 264 -14.66 -2.39 -26.07
C TYR A 264 -14.16 -1.91 -24.71
N GLN A 265 -14.70 -2.47 -23.63
CA GLN A 265 -14.23 -2.20 -22.29
C GLN A 265 -14.21 -3.45 -21.41
N LEU A 266 -13.27 -3.47 -20.48
CA LEU A 266 -13.11 -4.55 -19.52
C LEU A 266 -13.28 -4.00 -18.11
N CYS A 267 -13.92 -4.81 -17.27
CA CYS A 267 -13.87 -4.60 -15.83
C CYS A 267 -12.45 -4.87 -15.32
N GLN A 268 -12.16 -4.34 -14.14
CA GLN A 268 -10.90 -4.51 -13.43
C GLN A 268 -10.36 -5.95 -13.46
N ASN A 269 -11.20 -6.92 -13.08
CA ASN A 269 -10.82 -8.32 -13.03
C ASN A 269 -10.47 -8.90 -14.41
N CYS A 270 -11.21 -8.54 -15.45
CA CYS A 270 -10.96 -9.05 -16.81
C CYS A 270 -9.67 -8.48 -17.39
N PHE A 271 -9.44 -7.18 -17.22
CA PHE A 271 -8.22 -6.54 -17.69
C PHE A 271 -6.98 -7.09 -16.97
N TRP A 272 -7.01 -7.20 -15.65
CA TRP A 272 -5.87 -7.69 -14.87
C TRP A 272 -5.49 -9.15 -15.12
N ARG A 273 -6.47 -9.98 -15.48
CA ARG A 273 -6.27 -11.38 -15.90
C ARG A 273 -5.94 -11.50 -17.39
N GLY A 274 -6.01 -10.40 -18.13
CA GLY A 274 -5.70 -10.34 -19.56
C GLY A 274 -6.67 -11.13 -20.43
N HIS A 275 -7.95 -11.08 -20.07
CA HIS A 275 -9.02 -11.64 -20.88
C HIS A 275 -9.26 -10.78 -22.12
N ALA A 276 -9.43 -11.43 -23.26
CA ALA A 276 -9.68 -10.79 -24.55
C ALA A 276 -10.77 -11.57 -25.31
N SER A 277 -11.55 -10.87 -26.12
CA SER A 277 -12.63 -11.47 -26.91
C SER A 277 -12.85 -10.71 -28.22
N GLY A 278 -13.37 -11.41 -29.23
CA GLY A 278 -13.62 -10.83 -30.55
C GLY A 278 -12.34 -10.25 -31.18
N PRO A 279 -12.40 -9.04 -31.76
CA PRO A 279 -11.25 -8.41 -32.42
C PRO A 279 -10.23 -7.78 -31.45
N HIS A 280 -10.48 -7.84 -30.14
CA HIS A 280 -9.59 -7.23 -29.16
C HIS A 280 -8.35 -8.09 -28.89
N SER A 281 -7.17 -7.47 -28.93
CA SER A 281 -5.89 -8.06 -28.53
C SER A 281 -5.37 -7.41 -27.25
N ASN A 282 -4.70 -8.19 -26.39
CA ASN A 282 -4.01 -7.70 -25.19
C ASN A 282 -2.83 -6.76 -25.50
N GLN A 283 -2.46 -6.59 -26.78
CA GLN A 283 -1.47 -5.61 -27.22
C GLN A 283 -2.07 -4.22 -27.45
N HIS A 284 -3.41 -4.10 -27.54
CA HIS A 284 -4.05 -2.81 -27.73
C HIS A 284 -3.91 -1.95 -26.47
N GLN A 285 -3.70 -0.65 -26.67
CA GLN A 285 -3.63 0.29 -25.56
C GLN A 285 -5.01 0.43 -24.90
N MET A 286 -5.01 0.28 -23.57
CA MET A 286 -6.20 0.42 -22.74
C MET A 286 -6.08 1.68 -21.88
N LYS A 287 -7.11 2.53 -21.92
CA LYS A 287 -7.23 3.70 -21.06
C LYS A 287 -7.96 3.31 -19.78
N GLU A 288 -7.32 3.55 -18.64
CA GLU A 288 -7.95 3.36 -17.32
C GLU A 288 -8.87 4.54 -16.98
N HIS A 289 -10.02 4.24 -16.39
CA HIS A 289 -10.97 5.20 -15.86
C HIS A 289 -11.23 4.87 -14.38
N SER A 290 -11.11 5.89 -13.53
CA SER A 290 -11.30 5.81 -12.07
C SER A 290 -12.53 6.57 -11.56
N SER A 291 -13.34 7.11 -12.47
CA SER A 291 -14.59 7.80 -12.18
C SER A 291 -15.59 7.59 -13.31
N TRP A 292 -16.88 7.65 -12.99
CA TRP A 292 -17.93 7.72 -14.00
C TRP A 292 -18.29 9.18 -14.23
N VAL A 293 -17.95 9.68 -15.42
CA VAL A 293 -18.49 10.93 -15.94
C VAL A 293 -19.47 10.52 -17.03
N PRO A 294 -20.78 10.80 -16.89
CA PRO A 294 -21.71 10.66 -18.00
C PRO A 294 -21.16 11.47 -19.17
N VAL A 295 -21.20 10.93 -20.39
CA VAL A 295 -20.91 11.73 -21.58
C VAL A 295 -22.05 12.75 -21.69
N THR A 296 -21.92 13.90 -21.03
CA THR A 296 -22.66 15.09 -21.43
C THR A 296 -22.18 15.40 -22.83
N PHE A 297 -23.13 15.47 -23.77
CA PHE A 297 -22.89 15.90 -25.15
C PHE A 297 -21.87 17.05 -25.18
N GLU A 298 -20.70 16.80 -25.79
CA GLU A 298 -19.89 17.87 -26.33
C GLU A 298 -20.69 18.47 -27.50
N GLY A 299 -21.54 19.44 -27.19
CA GLY A 299 -22.36 20.16 -28.13
C GLY A 299 -23.00 21.35 -27.43
N GLU A 300 -22.71 22.54 -27.93
CA GLU A 300 -23.21 23.85 -27.51
C GLU A 300 -22.47 24.51 -26.33
N ARG A 301 -21.26 25.01 -26.63
CA ARG A 301 -20.94 26.39 -26.22
C ARG A 301 -21.87 27.32 -27.01
N ILE A 302 -22.90 27.83 -26.36
CA ILE A 302 -23.54 29.09 -26.77
C ILE A 302 -23.15 30.10 -25.68
N LEU A 303 -22.34 31.06 -26.12
CA LEU A 303 -21.94 32.36 -25.54
C LEU A 303 -21.89 32.49 -24.01
#